data_AF-A0A9P1DBE7-F1
#
_entry.id   AF-A0A9P1DBE7-F1
#
_cell.length_a   1.000
_cell.length_b   1.000
_cell.length_c   1.000
_cell.angle_alpha   90.00
_cell.angle_beta   90.00
_cell.angle_gamma   90.00
#
_symmetry.space_group_name_H-M   'P 1'
#
loop_
_entity.id
_entity.type
_entity.pdbx_description
1 polymer ?
#
loop_
_entity_poly.entity_id
_entity_poly.type
_entity_poly.pdbx_seq_one_letter_code
_entity_poly.pdbx_strand_id
1 'polypeptide(L)'
;MAVARDIVNKVQKMRKDTKLMQDDPVDMWAEVRPGKKSKGLVRKSMTAKRDYIIKLLRRGLWDSSTRQGHEVLVNEESFVIQDDDELVVSITVRGPFFNPSAMKELTKNDPAAEAACRGYLQTFDLEGLSQFCKKNTAKVTFDGKTFEMKHDKHFVIGPSEASWLK
;
A
#
# COMPACT_ATOMS: atom_id res chain seq x y z
N MET A 1 0.77 -2.81 24.99
CA MET A 1 1.99 -3.46 24.45
C MET A 1 1.73 -4.90 23.98
N ALA A 2 0.97 -5.70 24.74
CA ALA A 2 0.64 -7.08 24.34
C ALA A 2 -0.01 -7.18 22.94
N VAL A 3 -1.03 -6.37 22.67
CA VAL A 3 -1.74 -6.33 21.37
C VAL A 3 -0.81 -6.05 20.19
N ALA A 4 0.03 -5.01 20.27
CA ALA A 4 1.00 -4.69 19.23
C ALA A 4 2.00 -5.82 18.97
N ARG A 5 2.43 -6.54 20.01
CA ARG A 5 3.33 -7.70 19.87
C ARG A 5 2.62 -8.88 19.23
N ASP A 6 1.35 -9.12 19.56
CA ASP A 6 0.56 -10.18 18.95
C ASP A 6 0.33 -9.92 17.46
N ILE A 7 -0.04 -8.70 17.08
CA ILE A 7 -0.14 -8.25 15.67
C ILE A 7 1.16 -8.57 14.92
N VAL A 8 2.31 -8.16 15.47
CA VAL A 8 3.62 -8.41 14.85
C VAL A 8 3.87 -9.92 14.69
N ASN A 9 3.60 -10.73 15.71
CA ASN A 9 3.82 -12.17 15.66
C ASN A 9 2.95 -12.85 14.58
N LYS A 10 1.67 -12.46 14.46
CA LYS A 10 0.76 -12.99 13.44
C LYS A 10 1.23 -12.64 12.03
N VAL A 11 1.57 -11.36 11.79
CA VAL A 11 2.09 -10.89 10.50
C VAL A 11 3.42 -11.57 10.15
N GLN A 12 4.32 -11.74 11.12
CA GLN A 12 5.59 -12.44 10.90
C GLN A 12 5.37 -13.93 10.57
N LYS A 13 4.38 -14.57 11.20
CA LYS A 13 4.02 -15.95 10.89
C LYS A 13 3.47 -16.07 9.48
N MET A 14 2.48 -15.24 9.11
CA MET A 14 1.92 -15.17 7.76
C MET A 14 3.03 -15.06 6.70
N ARG A 15 3.99 -14.14 6.88
CA ARG A 15 5.10 -13.97 5.94
C ARG A 15 5.96 -15.23 5.77
N LYS A 16 6.27 -15.91 6.87
CA LYS A 16 7.04 -17.16 6.85
C LYS A 16 6.26 -18.26 6.11
N ASP A 17 4.97 -18.37 6.39
CA ASP A 17 4.08 -19.37 5.77
C ASP A 17 3.93 -19.11 4.26
N THR A 18 3.92 -17.82 3.85
CA THR A 18 3.92 -17.39 2.44
C THR A 18 5.31 -17.51 1.78
N LYS A 19 6.35 -17.96 2.52
CA LYS A 19 7.75 -18.08 2.07
C LYS A 19 8.37 -16.80 1.51
N LEU A 20 7.85 -15.64 1.92
CA LEU A 20 8.35 -14.35 1.47
C LEU A 20 9.65 -14.00 2.19
N MET A 21 10.67 -13.62 1.44
CA MET A 21 11.95 -13.14 1.95
C MET A 21 11.83 -11.71 2.50
N GLN A 22 12.88 -11.25 3.19
CA GLN A 22 12.88 -9.91 3.78
C GLN A 22 12.90 -8.80 2.72
N ASP A 23 13.39 -9.10 1.52
CA ASP A 23 13.61 -8.13 0.44
C ASP A 23 12.63 -8.27 -0.73
N ASP A 24 11.67 -9.20 -0.65
CA ASP A 24 10.68 -9.38 -1.71
C ASP A 24 9.87 -8.09 -1.92
N PRO A 25 9.62 -7.66 -3.16
CA PRO A 25 8.96 -6.40 -3.44
C PRO A 25 7.45 -6.52 -3.21
N VAL A 26 7.06 -6.48 -1.95
CA VAL A 26 5.67 -6.59 -1.49
C VAL A 26 5.33 -5.51 -0.47
N ASP A 27 4.07 -5.12 -0.46
CA ASP A 27 3.51 -4.18 0.49
C ASP A 27 2.47 -4.88 1.38
N MET A 28 2.35 -4.46 2.63
CA MET A 28 1.47 -5.06 3.62
C MET A 28 0.40 -4.06 4.07
N TRP A 29 -0.84 -4.52 4.05
CA TRP A 29 -2.02 -3.74 4.41
C TRP A 29 -2.74 -4.43 5.55
N ALA A 30 -3.38 -3.66 6.41
CA ALA A 30 -4.14 -4.19 7.53
C ALA A 30 -5.46 -3.46 7.69
N GLU A 31 -6.51 -4.24 7.91
CA GLU A 31 -7.86 -3.81 8.23
C GLU A 31 -8.23 -4.40 9.59
N VAL A 32 -8.86 -3.61 10.46
CA VAL A 32 -9.40 -4.10 11.73
C VAL A 32 -10.91 -4.18 11.61
N ARG A 33 -11.45 -5.40 11.66
CA ARG A 33 -12.88 -5.67 11.71
C ARG A 33 -13.29 -5.83 13.17
N PRO A 34 -14.03 -4.86 13.75
CA PRO A 34 -14.39 -4.92 15.15
C PRO A 34 -15.38 -6.05 15.43
N GLY A 35 -15.09 -6.85 16.46
CA GLY A 35 -16.00 -7.88 16.94
C GLY A 35 -17.20 -7.29 17.70
N LYS A 36 -18.19 -8.14 18.01
CA LYS A 36 -19.39 -7.72 18.79
C LYS A 36 -19.04 -7.14 20.18
N LYS A 37 -17.92 -7.59 20.77
CA LYS A 37 -17.43 -7.15 22.09
C LYS A 37 -16.24 -6.18 21.98
N SER A 38 -15.99 -5.66 20.78
CA SER A 38 -14.84 -4.81 20.50
C SER A 38 -14.78 -3.61 21.44
N LYS A 39 -13.59 -3.36 22.00
CA LYS A 39 -13.25 -2.11 22.68
C LYS A 39 -12.41 -1.19 21.79
N GLY A 40 -12.21 -1.56 20.52
CA GLY A 40 -11.37 -0.85 19.55
C GLY A 40 -9.88 -0.85 19.90
N LEU A 41 -9.42 -1.79 20.74
CA LEU A 41 -8.04 -1.83 21.24
C LEU A 41 -7.04 -2.18 20.13
N VAL A 42 -7.42 -3.07 19.20
CA VAL A 42 -6.58 -3.45 18.07
C VAL A 42 -6.32 -2.24 17.17
N ARG A 43 -7.38 -1.53 16.76
CA ARG A 43 -7.27 -0.31 15.95
C ARG A 43 -6.45 0.78 16.65
N LYS A 44 -6.72 1.05 17.94
CA LYS A 44 -5.93 1.99 18.74
C LYS A 44 -4.46 1.61 18.80
N SER A 45 -4.16 0.31 18.97
CA SER A 45 -2.79 -0.19 19.02
C SER A 45 -2.07 -0.04 17.69
N MET A 46 -2.74 -0.28 16.56
CA MET A 46 -2.17 -0.07 15.24
C MET A 46 -1.78 1.40 14.99
N THR A 47 -2.62 2.34 15.39
CA THR A 47 -2.33 3.78 15.23
C THR A 47 -1.27 4.25 16.24
N ALA A 48 -1.49 4.02 17.54
CA ALA A 48 -0.65 4.59 18.60
C ALA A 48 0.71 3.89 18.76
N LYS A 49 0.88 2.68 18.21
CA LYS A 49 2.14 1.92 18.27
C LYS A 49 2.67 1.57 16.87
N ARG A 50 2.29 2.36 15.86
CA ARG A 50 2.71 2.18 14.46
C ARG A 50 4.22 2.04 14.32
N ASP A 51 5.00 2.98 14.88
CA ASP A 51 6.47 2.96 14.77
C ASP A 51 7.09 1.70 15.38
N TYR A 52 6.53 1.23 16.50
CA TYR A 52 6.99 -0.01 17.13
C TYR A 52 6.68 -1.24 16.26
N ILE A 53 5.49 -1.30 15.67
CA ILE A 53 5.09 -2.37 14.76
C ILE A 53 5.99 -2.37 13.51
N ILE A 54 6.18 -1.21 12.88
CA ILE A 54 7.04 -1.05 11.70
C ILE A 54 8.48 -1.45 12.02
N LYS A 55 9.01 -1.03 13.17
CA LYS A 55 10.36 -1.40 13.61
C LYS A 55 10.54 -2.92 13.71
N LEU A 56 9.57 -3.64 14.26
CA LEU A 56 9.66 -5.09 14.42
C LEU A 56 9.40 -5.87 13.13
N LEU A 57 8.52 -5.37 12.27
CA LEU A 57 8.26 -5.97 10.96
C LEU A 57 9.35 -5.64 9.93
N ARG A 58 10.16 -4.61 10.21
CA ARG A 58 11.13 -3.98 9.30
C ARG A 58 10.51 -3.50 7.99
N ARG A 59 9.19 -3.27 7.99
CA ARG A 59 8.36 -2.87 6.85
C ARG A 59 7.13 -2.11 7.32
N GLY A 60 6.60 -1.27 6.45
CA GLY A 60 5.32 -0.59 6.67
C GLY A 60 4.17 -1.60 6.79
N LEU A 61 3.28 -1.37 7.74
CA LEU A 61 1.96 -1.99 7.81
C LEU A 61 0.94 -0.88 7.61
N TRP A 62 0.40 -0.78 6.40
CA TRP A 62 -0.45 0.32 5.96
C TRP A 62 -1.91 0.04 6.30
N ASP A 63 -2.73 1.08 6.44
CA ASP A 63 -4.16 0.90 6.61
C ASP A 63 -4.77 0.45 5.27
N SER A 64 -5.58 -0.59 5.27
CA SER A 64 -6.19 -1.13 4.05
C SER A 64 -7.04 -0.10 3.30
N SER A 65 -7.59 0.90 4.00
CA SER A 65 -8.32 2.02 3.37
C SER A 65 -7.47 2.89 2.45
N THR A 66 -6.13 2.80 2.53
CA THR A 66 -5.21 3.54 1.66
C THR A 66 -4.86 2.79 0.36
N ARG A 67 -5.36 1.56 0.18
CA ARG A 67 -5.26 0.83 -1.08
C ARG A 67 -6.01 1.56 -2.20
N GLN A 68 -5.50 1.43 -3.41
CA GLN A 68 -5.96 2.14 -4.60
C GLN A 68 -6.75 1.24 -5.57
N GLY A 69 -6.82 -0.06 -5.28
CA GLY A 69 -7.70 -1.02 -5.95
C GLY A 69 -7.04 -1.74 -7.13
N HIS A 70 -5.83 -1.35 -7.53
CA HIS A 70 -5.06 -2.01 -8.58
C HIS A 70 -3.94 -2.91 -8.04
N GLU A 71 -3.78 -3.01 -6.72
CA GLU A 71 -2.75 -3.84 -6.13
C GLU A 71 -3.03 -5.33 -6.36
N VAL A 72 -2.03 -6.07 -6.84
CA VAL A 72 -2.13 -7.51 -7.07
C VAL A 72 -1.97 -8.26 -5.74
N LEU A 73 -3.00 -8.97 -5.31
CA LEU A 73 -3.00 -9.72 -4.06
C LEU A 73 -2.10 -10.97 -4.16
N VAL A 74 -1.18 -11.11 -3.21
CA VAL A 74 -0.30 -12.28 -3.04
C VAL A 74 -0.88 -13.25 -2.02
N ASN A 75 -1.29 -12.72 -0.87
CA ASN A 75 -1.90 -13.49 0.20
C ASN A 75 -2.81 -12.57 1.04
N GLU A 76 -3.86 -13.13 1.63
CA GLU A 76 -4.73 -12.47 2.58
C GLU A 76 -5.09 -13.45 3.69
N GLU A 77 -4.90 -13.03 4.94
CA GLU A 77 -5.25 -13.84 6.10
C GLU A 77 -5.93 -12.99 7.16
N SER A 78 -6.81 -13.63 7.94
CA SER A 78 -7.49 -12.99 9.05
C SER A 78 -7.13 -13.64 10.38
N PHE A 79 -6.94 -12.81 11.40
CA PHE A 79 -6.51 -13.23 12.73
C PHE A 79 -7.41 -12.63 13.79
N VAL A 80 -8.02 -13.48 14.62
CA VAL A 80 -8.64 -13.00 15.87
C VAL A 80 -7.53 -12.63 16.85
N ILE A 81 -7.53 -11.38 17.31
CA ILE A 81 -6.50 -10.84 18.21
C ILE A 81 -7.03 -10.71 19.64
N GLN A 82 -8.06 -9.89 19.85
CA GLN A 82 -8.57 -9.58 21.19
C GLN A 82 -10.05 -9.19 21.15
N ASP A 83 -10.84 -9.66 22.13
CA ASP A 83 -12.26 -9.30 22.28
C ASP A 83 -13.08 -9.51 20.98
N ASP A 84 -12.77 -10.59 20.26
CA ASP A 84 -13.32 -10.94 18.93
C ASP A 84 -12.97 -9.95 17.80
N ASP A 85 -12.05 -9.00 18.02
CA ASP A 85 -11.50 -8.16 16.95
C ASP A 85 -10.67 -9.00 16.00
N GLU A 86 -10.98 -8.89 14.71
CA GLU A 86 -10.29 -9.55 13.62
C GLU A 86 -9.35 -8.56 12.93
N LEU A 87 -8.08 -8.92 12.81
CA LEU A 87 -7.10 -8.25 12.00
C LEU A 87 -7.00 -8.99 10.66
N VAL A 88 -7.40 -8.34 9.58
CA VAL A 88 -7.19 -8.85 8.22
C VAL A 88 -5.93 -8.21 7.67
N VAL A 89 -4.99 -9.04 7.22
CA VAL A 89 -3.73 -8.61 6.65
C VAL A 89 -3.67 -9.07 5.20
N SER A 90 -3.46 -8.13 4.28
CA SER A 90 -3.28 -8.40 2.87
C SER A 90 -1.84 -8.09 2.48
N ILE A 91 -1.19 -9.00 1.75
CA ILE A 91 0.11 -8.79 1.13
C ILE A 91 -0.10 -8.63 -0.36
N THR A 92 0.44 -7.57 -0.95
CA THR A 92 0.32 -7.28 -2.38
C THR A 92 1.68 -7.16 -3.03
N VAL A 93 1.77 -7.43 -4.34
CA VAL A 93 2.96 -7.09 -5.13
C VAL A 93 3.16 -5.57 -5.08
N ARG A 94 4.40 -5.13 -4.88
CA ARG A 94 4.75 -3.72 -4.93
C ARG A 94 4.62 -3.20 -6.36
N GLY A 95 3.91 -2.09 -6.51
CA GLY A 95 3.62 -1.48 -7.79
C GLY A 95 3.54 0.05 -7.70
N PRO A 96 3.00 0.72 -8.74
CA PRO A 96 2.88 2.17 -8.71
C PRO A 96 1.85 2.57 -7.65
N PHE A 97 2.18 3.58 -6.84
CA PHE A 97 1.27 4.16 -5.86
C PHE A 97 1.06 5.64 -6.19
N PHE A 98 -0.17 6.00 -6.51
CA PHE A 98 -0.52 7.30 -7.09
C PHE A 98 -0.80 8.36 -6.03
N ASN A 99 -0.46 9.62 -6.31
CA ASN A 99 -0.90 10.76 -5.51
C ASN A 99 -2.23 11.27 -6.06
N PRO A 100 -3.37 11.05 -5.37
CA PRO A 100 -4.68 11.39 -5.94
C PRO A 100 -4.83 12.88 -6.27
N SER A 101 -4.27 13.75 -5.44
CA SER A 101 -4.36 15.21 -5.62
C SER A 101 -3.54 15.67 -6.83
N ALA A 102 -2.30 15.17 -6.97
CA ALA A 102 -1.43 15.54 -8.08
C ALA A 102 -1.91 14.93 -9.42
N MET A 103 -2.50 13.73 -9.38
CA MET A 103 -3.10 13.12 -10.57
C MET A 103 -4.29 13.94 -11.08
N LYS A 104 -5.18 14.37 -10.18
CA LYS A 104 -6.29 15.27 -10.51
C LYS A 104 -5.84 16.60 -11.12
N GLU A 105 -4.78 17.19 -10.57
CA GLU A 105 -4.19 18.41 -11.13
C GLU A 105 -3.64 18.18 -12.53
N LEU A 106 -2.88 17.09 -12.73
CA LEU A 106 -2.29 16.71 -14.01
C LEU A 106 -3.37 16.51 -15.09
N THR A 107 -4.47 15.84 -14.75
CA THR A 107 -5.54 15.50 -15.70
C THR A 107 -6.66 16.52 -15.75
N LYS A 108 -6.55 17.63 -15.00
CA LYS A 108 -7.60 18.65 -14.86
C LYS A 108 -8.95 18.04 -14.42
N ASN A 109 -8.89 17.07 -13.50
CA ASN A 109 -10.02 16.27 -13.01
C ASN A 109 -10.76 15.45 -14.09
N ASP A 110 -10.14 15.18 -15.23
CA ASP A 110 -10.70 14.26 -16.23
C ASP A 110 -10.49 12.80 -15.77
N PRO A 111 -11.57 12.05 -15.43
CA PRO A 111 -11.44 10.68 -14.94
C PRO A 111 -10.92 9.70 -15.99
N ALA A 112 -11.21 9.93 -17.27
CA ALA A 112 -10.77 9.06 -18.35
C ALA A 112 -9.27 9.25 -18.63
N ALA A 113 -8.80 10.49 -18.63
CA ALA A 113 -7.37 10.79 -18.72
C ALA A 113 -6.60 10.25 -17.50
N GLU A 114 -7.18 10.35 -16.30
CA GLU A 114 -6.58 9.79 -15.08
C GLU A 114 -6.48 8.27 -15.15
N ALA A 115 -7.54 7.59 -15.58
CA ALA A 115 -7.54 6.15 -15.79
C ALA A 115 -6.50 5.73 -16.84
N ALA A 116 -6.38 6.46 -17.95
CA ALA A 116 -5.37 6.19 -18.98
C ALA A 116 -3.94 6.34 -18.43
N CYS A 117 -3.68 7.40 -17.66
CA CYS A 117 -2.38 7.64 -17.01
C CYS A 117 -2.02 6.53 -16.01
N ARG A 118 -2.96 6.18 -15.12
CA ARG A 118 -2.78 5.09 -14.14
C ARG A 118 -2.58 3.75 -14.82
N GLY A 119 -3.44 3.43 -15.78
CA GLY A 119 -3.40 2.18 -16.56
C GLY A 119 -2.06 2.00 -17.27
N TYR A 120 -1.51 3.06 -17.86
CA TYR A 120 -0.19 3.01 -18.49
C TYR A 120 0.90 2.59 -17.50
N LEU A 121 0.97 3.24 -16.32
CA LEU A 121 1.96 2.89 -15.30
C LEU A 121 1.76 1.50 -14.71
N GLN A 122 0.51 1.02 -14.65
CA GLN A 122 0.17 -0.33 -14.18
C GLN A 122 0.57 -1.43 -15.17
N THR A 123 0.95 -1.11 -16.42
CA THR A 123 1.44 -2.13 -17.37
C THR A 123 2.88 -2.56 -17.11
N PHE A 124 3.63 -1.79 -16.32
CA PHE A 124 5.02 -2.09 -16.01
C PHE A 124 5.13 -2.97 -14.77
N ASP A 125 6.05 -3.92 -14.84
CA ASP A 125 6.55 -4.61 -13.66
C ASP A 125 7.47 -3.68 -12.84
N LEU A 126 7.96 -4.20 -11.71
CA LEU A 126 8.80 -3.42 -10.80
C LEU A 126 10.10 -2.94 -11.48
N GLU A 127 10.69 -3.76 -12.34
CA GLU A 127 11.92 -3.39 -13.05
C GLU A 127 11.65 -2.25 -14.02
N GLY A 128 10.59 -2.37 -14.83
CA GLY A 128 10.13 -1.31 -15.73
C GLY A 128 9.86 -0.02 -14.98
N LEU A 129 9.11 -0.06 -13.89
CA LEU A 129 8.83 1.11 -13.03
C LEU A 129 10.13 1.72 -12.50
N SER A 130 11.07 0.91 -12.03
CA SER A 130 12.37 1.37 -11.54
C SER A 130 13.17 2.09 -12.63
N GLN A 131 13.12 1.59 -13.87
CA GLN A 131 13.75 2.25 -15.02
C GLN A 131 13.07 3.59 -15.37
N PHE A 132 11.74 3.70 -15.25
CA PHE A 132 11.05 4.98 -15.43
C PHE A 132 11.42 5.99 -14.34
N CYS A 133 11.50 5.56 -13.09
CA CYS A 133 11.84 6.46 -11.99
C CYS A 133 13.25 7.05 -12.17
N LYS A 134 14.19 6.29 -12.75
CA LYS A 134 15.52 6.81 -13.14
C LYS A 134 15.45 7.89 -14.23
N LYS A 135 14.50 7.80 -15.16
CA LYS A 135 14.25 8.82 -16.20
C LYS A 135 13.40 10.00 -15.69
N ASN A 136 12.77 9.83 -14.52
CA ASN A 136 11.92 10.78 -13.79
C ASN A 136 10.64 11.25 -14.51
N THR A 137 10.38 10.81 -15.75
CA THR A 137 9.20 11.22 -16.51
C THR A 137 8.62 10.07 -17.34
N ALA A 138 7.32 9.87 -17.27
CA ALA A 138 6.54 8.98 -18.13
C ALA A 138 5.48 9.81 -18.90
N LYS A 139 5.43 9.68 -20.22
CA LYS A 139 4.52 10.46 -21.07
C LYS A 139 3.39 9.57 -21.60
N VAL A 140 2.16 10.03 -21.41
CA VAL A 140 0.95 9.36 -21.90
C VAL A 140 0.18 10.34 -22.77
N THR A 141 -0.17 9.92 -23.99
CA THR A 141 -1.05 10.72 -24.85
C THR A 141 -2.45 10.13 -24.79
N PHE A 142 -3.43 10.95 -24.41
CA PHE A 142 -4.84 10.61 -24.37
C PHE A 142 -5.65 11.78 -24.92
N ASP A 143 -6.56 11.50 -25.86
CA ASP A 143 -7.40 12.51 -26.52
C ASP A 143 -6.61 13.71 -27.08
N GLY A 144 -5.50 13.43 -27.77
CA GLY A 144 -4.61 14.44 -28.35
C GLY A 144 -3.81 15.29 -27.36
N LYS A 145 -3.98 15.06 -26.04
CA LYS A 145 -3.22 15.73 -24.97
C LYS A 145 -2.13 14.81 -24.44
N THR A 146 -0.94 15.35 -24.20
CA THR A 146 0.16 14.62 -23.55
C THR A 146 0.24 14.99 -22.08
N PHE A 147 0.18 13.98 -21.23
CA PHE A 147 0.34 14.07 -19.78
C PHE A 147 1.72 13.53 -19.40
N GLU A 148 2.48 14.32 -18.63
CA GLU A 148 3.80 13.94 -18.14
C GLU A 148 3.73 13.60 -16.65
N MET A 149 3.71 12.30 -16.37
CA MET A 149 3.78 11.76 -15.00
C MET A 149 5.22 11.80 -14.51
N LYS A 150 5.41 12.16 -13.24
CA LYS A 150 6.71 12.39 -12.62
C LYS A 150 6.78 11.58 -11.34
N HIS A 151 7.91 10.89 -11.16
CA HIS A 151 8.19 10.19 -9.91
C HIS A 151 8.24 11.22 -8.76
N ASP A 152 7.90 10.78 -7.55
CA ASP A 152 7.80 11.60 -6.32
C ASP A 152 6.74 12.72 -6.33
N LYS A 153 6.13 13.04 -7.47
CA LYS A 153 5.01 13.99 -7.59
C LYS A 153 3.68 13.29 -7.84
N HIS A 154 3.59 12.55 -8.95
CA HIS A 154 2.35 11.95 -9.44
C HIS A 154 2.20 10.49 -8.96
N PHE A 155 3.32 9.79 -8.81
CA PHE A 155 3.37 8.42 -8.30
C PHE A 155 4.74 8.12 -7.67
N VAL A 156 4.81 7.04 -6.91
CA VAL A 156 6.03 6.41 -6.35
C VAL A 156 5.95 4.89 -6.46
N ILE A 157 7.00 4.16 -6.08
CA ILE A 157 7.00 2.69 -6.06
C ILE A 157 6.57 2.17 -4.68
N GLY A 158 5.26 2.03 -4.52
CA GLY A 158 4.64 1.57 -3.27
C GLY A 158 4.45 2.68 -2.23
N PRO A 159 3.59 2.45 -1.22
CA PRO A 159 3.21 3.46 -0.23
C PRO A 159 4.35 3.90 0.69
N SER A 160 5.44 3.12 0.81
CA SER A 160 6.59 3.49 1.66
C SER A 160 7.36 4.72 1.18
N GLU A 161 7.28 5.02 -0.11
CA GLU A 161 7.95 6.16 -0.73
C GLU A 161 7.03 7.40 -0.80
N ALA A 162 5.74 7.22 -0.48
CA ALA A 162 4.73 8.26 -0.61
C ALA A 162 4.88 9.31 0.51
N SER A 163 5.61 10.38 0.24
CA SER A 163 5.85 11.47 1.19
C SER A 163 4.58 12.20 1.66
N TRP A 164 3.46 12.02 0.93
CA TRP A 164 2.13 12.55 1.23
C TRP A 164 1.28 11.65 2.14
N LEU A 165 1.73 10.44 2.50
CA LEU A 165 1.06 9.54 3.44
C LEU A 165 1.53 9.72 4.91
N LYS A 166 2.22 10.81 5.21
CA LYS A 166 2.74 11.09 6.57
C LYS A 166 1.65 11.29 7.59
#